data_AF-A0A5B6V0G4-F1
#
_entry.id   AF-A0A5B6V0G4-F1
#
_cell.length_a   1.000
_cell.length_b   1.000
_cell.length_c   1.000
_cell.angle_alpha   90.00
_cell.angle_beta   90.00
_cell.angle_gamma   90.00
#
_symmetry.space_group_name_H-M   'P 1'
#
loop_
_entity.id
_entity.type
_entity.pdbx_description
1 polymer ?
#
loop_
_entity_poly.entity_id
_entity_poly.type
_entity_poly.pdbx_seq_one_letter_code
_entity_poly.pdbx_strand_id
1 'polypeptide(L)'
;MNQIAAENQTSITIDDAMSESNELDSCYNCFQHFVTNGFSKIDESSFEGDIIKTSFFSSLSRNPQISYRTKIVAIHKNSNTSQCWKIRAHGFGVYTKAVADTRGGDANIKYAWYGASKNEICETVMHGFSWRRHSISVSPAKHGLDSVLCSGVDGSGVRHLLLCRVILGKQEVVREDSRDQFHPSSMDFDSAVDDISSPTRYIIWNTHLNCNILPCYILSFEAPLYLSGEQLNLNCHVRLLIC
;
A
#
# COMPACT_ATOMS: atom_id res chain seq x y z
N MET A 1 8.98 -35.24 -75.42
CA MET A 1 9.50 -34.21 -74.49
C MET A 1 8.75 -34.40 -73.18
N ASN A 2 9.27 -34.59 -71.97
CA ASN A 2 10.60 -34.74 -71.33
C ASN A 2 10.26 -35.41 -69.96
N GLN A 3 10.73 -36.63 -69.64
CA GLN A 3 11.88 -37.00 -68.80
C GLN A 3 12.01 -36.41 -67.36
N ILE A 4 12.04 -37.33 -66.37
CA ILE A 4 12.89 -37.41 -65.14
C ILE A 4 12.45 -36.52 -63.94
N ALA A 5 12.48 -36.87 -62.65
CA ALA A 5 13.07 -37.94 -61.82
C ALA A 5 12.25 -38.17 -60.53
N ALA A 6 12.51 -39.30 -59.88
CA ALA A 6 12.00 -39.72 -58.57
C ALA A 6 12.91 -39.32 -57.38
N GLU A 7 12.36 -39.49 -56.17
CA GLU A 7 13.01 -39.62 -54.84
C GLU A 7 13.54 -38.30 -54.22
N ASN A 8 13.31 -37.97 -52.94
CA ASN A 8 13.53 -38.81 -51.77
C ASN A 8 12.72 -38.34 -50.54
N GLN A 9 12.28 -39.27 -49.71
CA GLN A 9 11.71 -39.02 -48.38
C GLN A 9 12.80 -38.59 -47.39
N THR A 10 12.53 -37.59 -46.56
CA THR A 10 13.27 -37.36 -45.31
C THR A 10 12.29 -36.98 -44.20
N SER A 11 12.17 -37.91 -43.25
CA SER A 11 11.67 -37.71 -41.89
C SER A 11 12.52 -36.67 -41.17
N ILE A 12 11.90 -35.72 -40.48
CA ILE A 12 12.56 -34.85 -39.52
C ILE A 12 11.81 -34.98 -38.20
N THR A 13 12.40 -35.77 -37.30
CA THR A 13 12.15 -35.76 -35.87
C THR A 13 12.52 -34.38 -35.32
N ILE A 14 11.60 -33.74 -34.62
CA ILE A 14 11.91 -32.57 -33.80
C ILE A 14 12.17 -33.10 -32.40
N ASP A 15 13.42 -33.01 -31.98
CA ASP A 15 13.89 -33.39 -30.66
C ASP A 15 13.23 -32.54 -29.58
N ASP A 16 12.72 -33.21 -28.54
CA ASP A 16 12.31 -32.62 -27.27
C ASP A 16 13.54 -32.02 -26.58
N ALA A 17 13.81 -30.75 -26.86
CA ALA A 17 14.73 -29.96 -26.06
C ALA A 17 14.07 -29.65 -24.71
N MET A 18 14.44 -30.44 -23.71
CA MET A 18 14.27 -30.17 -22.29
C MET A 18 14.68 -28.73 -21.99
N SER A 19 13.70 -27.86 -21.79
CA SER A 19 13.90 -26.55 -21.20
C SER A 19 14.31 -26.77 -19.74
N GLU A 20 15.62 -26.67 -19.48
CA GLU A 20 16.14 -26.43 -18.15
C GLU A 20 15.41 -25.20 -17.59
N SER A 21 14.55 -25.46 -16.60
CA SER A 21 13.90 -24.41 -15.83
C SER A 21 14.96 -23.65 -15.07
N ASN A 22 15.35 -22.49 -15.59
CA ASN A 22 16.07 -21.48 -14.84
C ASN A 22 15.16 -20.99 -13.70
N GLU A 23 15.26 -21.64 -12.54
CA GLU A 23 14.68 -21.20 -11.25
C GLU A 23 15.31 -19.87 -10.73
N LEU A 24 15.96 -19.09 -11.59
CA LEU A 24 16.67 -17.86 -11.24
C LEU A 24 15.95 -16.57 -11.65
N ASP A 25 14.77 -16.63 -12.27
CA ASP A 25 14.09 -15.43 -12.81
C ASP A 25 12.69 -15.11 -12.22
N SER A 26 12.26 -15.86 -11.20
CA SER A 26 10.99 -15.57 -10.50
C SER A 26 11.05 -14.27 -9.67
N CYS A 27 12.23 -13.90 -9.17
CA CYS A 27 12.40 -12.78 -8.25
C CYS A 27 12.40 -11.39 -8.95
N TYR A 28 12.74 -11.32 -10.24
CA TYR A 28 12.75 -10.05 -10.98
C TYR A 28 11.34 -9.57 -11.37
N ASN A 29 10.36 -10.46 -11.46
CA ASN A 29 9.02 -10.11 -11.94
C ASN A 29 8.03 -9.68 -10.85
N CYS A 30 8.20 -10.08 -9.58
CA CYS A 30 7.16 -9.87 -8.56
C CYS A 30 6.96 -8.38 -8.17
N PHE A 31 7.99 -7.54 -8.33
CA PHE A 31 7.96 -6.10 -8.00
C PHE A 31 8.06 -5.16 -9.19
N GLN A 32 8.13 -5.68 -10.42
CA GLN A 32 8.31 -4.87 -11.63
C GLN A 32 7.25 -3.76 -11.74
N HIS A 33 6.02 -4.04 -11.30
CA HIS A 33 4.95 -3.05 -11.29
C HIS A 33 5.25 -1.83 -10.40
N PHE A 34 5.89 -2.01 -9.25
CA PHE A 34 6.28 -0.89 -8.38
C PHE A 34 7.38 -0.06 -9.05
N VAL A 35 8.34 -0.71 -9.68
CA VAL A 35 9.42 -0.04 -10.42
C VAL A 35 8.89 0.80 -11.57
N THR A 36 7.98 0.24 -12.38
CA THR A 36 7.29 0.98 -13.45
C THR A 36 6.53 2.21 -12.92
N ASN A 37 6.07 2.16 -11.67
CA ASN A 37 5.38 3.25 -10.99
C ASN A 37 6.30 4.23 -10.25
N GLY A 38 7.61 4.16 -10.50
CA GLY A 38 8.61 5.08 -9.96
C GLY A 38 9.06 4.76 -8.54
N PHE A 39 8.88 3.51 -8.09
CA PHE A 39 9.42 3.06 -6.81
C PHE A 39 10.74 2.31 -7.01
N SER A 40 11.76 2.63 -6.24
CA SER A 40 13.04 1.93 -6.27
C SER A 40 13.23 1.12 -5.01
N LYS A 41 13.66 -0.14 -5.14
CA LYS A 41 14.04 -0.96 -3.98
C LYS A 41 15.18 -0.27 -3.23
N ILE A 42 15.06 -0.13 -1.91
CA ILE A 42 16.13 0.38 -1.06
C ILE A 42 16.87 -0.77 -0.39
N ASP A 43 18.11 -0.51 0.01
CA ASP A 43 18.83 -1.43 0.87
C ASP A 43 18.13 -1.53 2.22
N GLU A 44 17.73 -2.75 2.56
CA GLU A 44 17.07 -3.06 3.81
C GLU A 44 17.96 -2.78 5.03
N SER A 45 19.29 -2.81 4.88
CA SER A 45 20.25 -2.48 5.95
C SER A 45 20.57 -0.98 6.04
N SER A 46 19.96 -0.16 5.20
CA SER A 46 20.06 1.29 5.31
C SER A 46 19.35 1.80 6.56
N PHE A 47 19.79 2.95 7.08
CA PHE A 47 19.14 3.64 8.20
C PHE A 47 17.63 3.88 7.96
N GLU A 48 17.26 4.22 6.72
CA GLU A 48 15.86 4.40 6.32
C GLU A 48 15.09 3.07 6.36
N GLY A 49 15.69 1.99 5.85
CA GLY A 49 15.16 0.63 5.96
C GLY A 49 14.94 0.20 7.40
N ASP A 50 15.91 0.43 8.28
CA ASP A 50 15.84 0.07 9.70
C ASP A 50 14.71 0.79 10.44
N ILE A 51 14.48 2.08 10.15
CA ILE A 51 13.35 2.84 10.71
C ILE A 51 12.02 2.20 10.29
N ILE A 52 11.87 1.90 9.00
CA ILE A 52 10.63 1.33 8.45
C ILE A 52 10.37 -0.06 9.03
N LYS A 53 11.40 -0.92 9.10
CA LYS A 53 11.33 -2.24 9.74
C LYS A 53 10.93 -2.14 11.20
N THR A 54 11.60 -1.26 11.96
CA THR A 54 11.30 -1.04 13.38
C THR A 54 9.87 -0.60 13.58
N SER A 55 9.38 0.32 12.74
CA SER A 55 8.00 0.78 12.80
C SER A 55 6.99 -0.33 12.47
N PHE A 56 7.28 -1.13 11.44
CA PHE A 56 6.44 -2.26 11.06
C PHE A 56 6.37 -3.31 12.16
N PHE A 57 7.50 -3.76 12.71
CA PHE A 57 7.48 -4.74 13.80
C PHE A 57 6.88 -4.17 15.10
N SER A 58 7.01 -2.86 15.35
CA SER A 58 6.31 -2.20 16.46
C SER A 58 4.78 -2.35 16.34
N SER A 59 4.26 -2.32 15.11
CA SER A 59 2.83 -2.56 14.83
C SER A 59 2.38 -3.97 15.16
N LEU A 60 3.30 -4.93 15.19
CA LEU A 60 3.05 -6.34 15.49
C LEU A 60 3.41 -6.71 16.94
N SER A 61 3.94 -5.78 17.73
CA SER A 61 4.47 -6.03 19.09
C SER A 61 3.49 -6.72 20.03
N ARG A 62 2.19 -6.40 19.91
CA ARG A 62 1.11 -7.01 20.72
C ARG A 62 0.67 -8.39 20.22
N ASN A 63 1.23 -8.87 19.10
CA ASN A 63 0.93 -10.17 18.48
C ASN A 63 2.22 -10.92 18.14
N PRO A 64 2.96 -11.45 19.15
CA PRO A 64 4.27 -12.07 18.95
C PRO A 64 4.25 -13.25 17.97
N GLN A 65 3.15 -14.00 17.93
CA GLN A 65 2.98 -15.14 17.02
C GLN A 65 2.95 -14.73 15.55
N ILE A 66 2.32 -13.58 15.25
CA ILE A 66 2.33 -12.99 13.90
C ILE A 66 3.73 -12.48 13.61
N SER A 67 4.27 -11.65 14.51
CA SER A 67 5.58 -11.02 14.35
C SER A 67 6.71 -12.02 14.06
N TYR A 68 6.78 -13.13 14.80
CA TYR A 68 7.83 -14.14 14.65
C TYR A 68 7.80 -14.86 13.29
N ARG A 69 6.60 -15.01 12.72
CA ARG A 69 6.39 -15.70 11.44
C ARG A 69 6.31 -14.74 10.25
N THR A 70 6.50 -13.45 10.50
CA THR A 70 6.50 -12.42 9.48
C THR A 70 7.91 -12.15 9.00
N LYS A 71 8.09 -12.14 7.69
CA LYS A 71 9.37 -11.85 7.04
C LYS A 71 9.19 -10.71 6.07
N ILE A 72 10.02 -9.68 6.19
CA ILE A 72 10.08 -8.60 5.20
C ILE A 72 10.83 -9.12 3.99
N VAL A 73 10.27 -8.89 2.79
CA VAL A 73 10.80 -9.36 1.51
C VAL A 73 11.49 -8.22 0.75
N ALA A 74 10.90 -7.02 0.82
CA ALA A 74 11.47 -5.83 0.18
C ALA A 74 10.86 -4.56 0.76
N ILE A 75 11.64 -3.48 0.71
CA ILE A 75 11.16 -2.11 0.91
C ILE A 75 11.44 -1.34 -0.38
N HIS A 76 10.42 -0.69 -0.91
CA HIS A 76 10.55 0.20 -2.05
C HIS A 76 10.25 1.63 -1.64
N LYS A 77 11.11 2.56 -2.03
CA LYS A 77 10.93 3.99 -1.81
C LYS A 77 10.36 4.64 -3.05
N ASN A 78 9.44 5.58 -2.85
CA ASN A 78 8.95 6.41 -3.93
C ASN A 78 10.06 7.36 -4.39
N SER A 79 10.58 7.08 -5.59
CA SER A 79 11.63 7.86 -6.26
C SER A 79 11.08 8.42 -7.58
N ASN A 80 9.75 8.57 -7.68
CA ASN A 80 9.09 8.96 -8.90
C ASN A 80 9.49 10.40 -9.27
N THR A 81 9.94 10.61 -10.50
CA THR A 81 10.39 11.93 -10.99
C THR A 81 9.43 12.53 -12.02
N SER A 82 8.30 11.87 -12.27
CA SER A 82 7.28 12.32 -13.21
C SER A 82 6.69 13.67 -12.80
N GLN A 83 6.18 14.42 -13.78
CA GLN A 83 5.53 15.69 -13.52
C GLN A 83 4.28 15.54 -12.65
N CYS A 84 3.49 14.48 -12.87
CA CYS A 84 2.32 14.16 -12.05
C CYS A 84 2.70 13.96 -10.58
N TRP A 85 3.79 13.24 -10.31
CA TRP A 85 4.27 13.06 -8.95
C TRP A 85 4.77 14.36 -8.32
N LYS A 86 5.54 15.18 -9.06
CA LYS A 86 6.00 16.49 -8.59
C LYS A 86 4.83 17.40 -8.21
N ILE A 87 3.77 17.41 -9.02
CA ILE A 87 2.54 18.17 -8.73
C ILE A 87 1.86 17.63 -7.46
N ARG A 88 1.74 16.30 -7.30
CA ARG A 88 1.17 15.70 -6.10
C ARG A 88 1.96 16.05 -4.84
N ALA A 89 3.29 15.92 -4.88
CA ALA A 89 4.17 16.27 -3.77
C ALA A 89 4.13 17.77 -3.45
N HIS A 90 4.10 18.63 -4.47
CA HIS A 90 3.94 20.08 -4.28
C HIS A 90 2.58 20.42 -3.66
N GLY A 91 1.49 19.83 -4.17
CA GLY A 91 0.14 20.00 -3.62
C GLY A 91 0.06 19.61 -2.14
N PHE A 92 0.65 18.46 -1.77
CA PHE A 92 0.77 18.04 -0.38
C PHE A 92 1.53 19.07 0.47
N GLY A 93 2.62 19.64 -0.05
CA GLY A 93 3.39 20.68 0.64
C GLY A 93 2.61 22.00 0.85
N VAL A 94 1.89 22.45 -0.17
CA VAL A 94 1.00 23.62 -0.07
C VAL A 94 -0.11 23.38 0.95
N TYR A 95 -0.75 22.21 0.89
CA TYR A 95 -1.84 21.86 1.80
C TYR A 95 -1.34 21.71 3.24
N THR A 96 -0.16 21.13 3.44
CA THR A 96 0.53 21.09 4.74
C THR A 96 0.63 22.48 5.35
N LYS A 97 1.11 23.45 4.57
CA LYS A 97 1.25 24.83 5.04
C LYS A 97 -0.11 25.46 5.39
N ALA A 98 -1.11 25.27 4.53
CA ALA A 98 -2.46 25.81 4.77
C ALA A 98 -3.09 25.25 6.06
N VAL A 99 -2.96 23.95 6.32
CA VAL A 99 -3.44 23.35 7.57
C VAL A 99 -2.64 23.88 8.76
N ALA A 100 -1.31 23.98 8.68
CA ALA A 100 -0.51 24.56 9.77
C ALA A 100 -0.94 26.00 10.09
N ASP A 101 -1.10 26.85 9.06
CA ASP A 101 -1.48 28.26 9.22
C ASP A 101 -2.87 28.41 9.90
N THR A 102 -3.79 27.48 9.66
CA THR A 102 -5.15 27.50 10.24
C THR A 102 -5.26 26.78 11.59
N ARG A 103 -4.31 25.90 11.94
CA ARG A 103 -4.34 25.07 13.15
C ARG A 103 -3.27 25.42 14.18
N GLY A 104 -2.78 26.65 14.16
CA GLY A 104 -1.85 27.16 15.19
C GLY A 104 -0.39 26.80 14.97
N GLY A 105 0.01 26.57 13.72
CA GLY A 105 1.40 26.39 13.30
C GLY A 105 1.84 24.94 13.07
N ASP A 106 0.98 23.94 13.36
CA ASP A 106 1.28 22.52 13.13
C ASP A 106 0.19 21.85 12.30
N ALA A 107 0.60 21.22 11.20
CA ALA A 107 -0.29 20.42 10.34
C ALA A 107 -0.53 19.01 10.87
N ASN A 108 0.12 18.62 11.98
CA ASN A 108 0.03 17.30 12.60
C ASN A 108 0.32 16.19 11.58
N ILE A 109 1.48 16.28 10.92
CA ILE A 109 1.88 15.27 9.94
C ILE A 109 2.37 14.02 10.65
N LYS A 110 1.82 12.86 10.27
CA LYS A 110 2.25 11.54 10.76
C LYS A 110 2.58 10.60 9.61
N TYR A 111 3.32 9.55 9.93
CA TYR A 111 3.40 8.37 9.08
C TYR A 111 2.28 7.40 9.45
N ALA A 112 1.64 6.82 8.43
CA ALA A 112 0.59 5.84 8.61
C ALA A 112 0.64 4.76 7.52
N TRP A 113 0.27 3.54 7.91
CA TRP A 113 0.16 2.37 7.06
C TRP A 113 -1.20 2.35 6.38
N TYR A 114 -1.19 2.01 5.10
CA TYR A 114 -2.38 1.69 4.32
C TYR A 114 -2.28 0.24 3.85
N GLY A 115 -3.24 -0.58 4.28
CA GLY A 115 -3.36 -1.98 3.89
C GLY A 115 -4.47 -2.19 2.87
N ALA A 116 -4.11 -2.78 1.74
CA ALA A 116 -5.05 -3.10 0.67
C ALA A 116 -4.51 -4.25 -0.19
N SER A 117 -5.22 -4.61 -1.26
CA SER A 117 -4.68 -5.52 -2.28
C SER A 117 -3.51 -4.88 -3.02
N LYS A 118 -2.63 -5.71 -3.60
CA LYS A 118 -1.53 -5.25 -4.47
C LYS A 118 -2.03 -4.33 -5.58
N ASN A 119 -3.10 -4.73 -6.26
CA ASN A 119 -3.69 -3.96 -7.36
C ASN A 119 -4.18 -2.59 -6.87
N GLU A 120 -4.85 -2.53 -5.72
CA GLU A 120 -5.31 -1.27 -5.16
C GLU A 120 -4.15 -0.35 -4.74
N ILE A 121 -3.06 -0.90 -4.19
CA ILE A 121 -1.86 -0.12 -3.90
C ILE A 121 -1.23 0.43 -5.19
N CYS A 122 -1.15 -0.38 -6.25
CA CYS A 122 -0.64 0.06 -7.55
C CYS A 122 -1.48 1.19 -8.14
N GLU A 123 -2.81 1.01 -8.18
CA GLU A 123 -3.75 2.05 -8.63
C GLU A 123 -3.62 3.33 -7.79
N THR A 124 -3.51 3.19 -6.46
CA THR A 124 -3.34 4.32 -5.54
C THR A 124 -2.06 5.10 -5.83
N VAL A 125 -0.96 4.40 -6.08
CA VAL A 125 0.32 5.03 -6.39
C VAL A 125 0.23 5.77 -7.73
N MET A 126 -0.34 5.13 -8.76
CA MET A 126 -0.45 5.69 -10.10
C MET A 126 -1.40 6.89 -10.14
N HIS A 127 -2.64 6.68 -9.70
CA HIS A 127 -3.75 7.59 -9.95
C HIS A 127 -4.15 8.40 -8.71
N GLY A 128 -3.63 8.05 -7.54
CA GLY A 128 -4.07 8.60 -6.27
C GLY A 128 -5.16 7.74 -5.66
N PHE A 129 -5.61 8.12 -4.47
CA PHE A 129 -6.66 7.37 -3.79
C PHE A 129 -7.99 7.53 -4.53
N SER A 130 -8.71 6.42 -4.70
CA SER A 130 -9.95 6.38 -5.46
C SER A 130 -11.05 7.17 -4.75
N TRP A 131 -11.69 8.09 -5.49
CA TRP A 131 -12.83 8.86 -5.01
C TRP A 131 -14.09 8.02 -4.74
N ARG A 132 -14.08 6.74 -5.12
CA ARG A 132 -15.24 5.84 -4.96
C ARG A 132 -15.46 5.41 -3.50
N ARG A 133 -14.52 5.73 -2.61
CA ARG A 133 -14.63 5.48 -1.16
C ARG A 133 -14.99 6.78 -0.45
N HIS A 134 -15.95 6.73 0.48
CA HIS A 134 -16.33 7.91 1.29
C HIS A 134 -15.19 8.38 2.19
N SER A 135 -14.35 7.46 2.63
CA SER A 135 -13.16 7.74 3.42
C SER A 135 -12.13 6.63 3.26
N ILE A 136 -10.92 6.91 3.72
CA ILE A 136 -9.85 5.92 3.82
C ILE A 136 -9.38 5.84 5.24
N SER A 137 -9.27 4.61 5.73
CA SER A 137 -8.67 4.31 7.02
C SER A 137 -7.20 3.95 6.84
N VAL A 138 -6.33 4.61 7.61
CA VAL A 138 -4.90 4.30 7.70
C VAL A 138 -4.54 4.08 9.16
N SER A 139 -3.62 3.15 9.41
CA SER A 139 -3.20 2.83 10.77
C SER A 139 -1.94 3.62 11.14
N PRO A 140 -1.80 4.16 12.37
CA PRO A 140 -0.58 4.84 12.78
C PRO A 140 0.65 3.94 12.63
N ALA A 141 1.82 4.53 12.35
CA ALA A 141 3.04 3.77 12.03
C ALA A 141 3.47 2.74 13.10
N LYS A 142 3.09 2.95 14.37
CA LYS A 142 3.37 2.06 15.52
C LYS A 142 2.17 1.19 15.95
N HIS A 143 0.99 1.41 15.38
CA HIS A 143 -0.25 0.69 15.66
C HIS A 143 -0.87 0.18 14.36
N GLY A 144 -0.04 -0.41 13.49
CA GLY A 144 -0.37 -0.81 12.13
C GLY A 144 -1.09 -2.15 11.95
N LEU A 145 -1.54 -2.81 13.03
CA LEU A 145 -2.09 -4.17 12.95
C LEU A 145 -3.29 -4.25 11.98
N ASP A 146 -4.24 -3.33 12.08
CA ASP A 146 -5.40 -3.28 11.18
C ASP A 146 -4.97 -3.26 9.71
N SER A 147 -4.03 -2.39 9.35
CA SER A 147 -3.49 -2.34 7.99
C SER A 147 -2.81 -3.64 7.56
N VAL A 148 -2.07 -4.29 8.46
CA VAL A 148 -1.46 -5.61 8.19
C VAL A 148 -2.54 -6.63 7.87
N LEU A 149 -3.62 -6.66 8.65
CA LEU A 149 -4.75 -7.57 8.44
C LEU A 149 -5.51 -7.26 7.15
N CYS A 150 -5.60 -5.98 6.77
CA CYS A 150 -6.22 -5.53 5.51
C CYS A 150 -5.37 -5.78 4.27
N SER A 151 -4.08 -6.06 4.41
CA SER A 151 -3.21 -6.30 3.26
C SER A 151 -3.54 -7.64 2.59
N GLY A 152 -3.92 -7.61 1.32
CA GLY A 152 -4.23 -8.83 0.57
C GLY A 152 -2.97 -9.63 0.22
N VAL A 153 -3.08 -10.96 0.24
CA VAL A 153 -2.03 -11.85 -0.30
C VAL A 153 -2.09 -11.80 -1.81
N ASP A 154 -0.96 -11.55 -2.46
CA ASP A 154 -0.84 -11.57 -3.93
C ASP A 154 -0.61 -12.99 -4.48
N GLY A 155 -0.56 -13.12 -5.80
CA GLY A 155 -0.37 -14.42 -6.46
C GLY A 155 0.97 -15.12 -6.13
N SER A 156 1.93 -14.41 -5.53
CA SER A 156 3.22 -14.94 -5.08
C SER A 156 3.26 -15.29 -3.59
N GLY A 157 2.14 -15.14 -2.87
CA GLY A 157 2.09 -15.36 -1.43
C GLY A 157 2.57 -14.18 -0.58
N VAL A 158 2.83 -13.03 -1.21
CA VAL A 158 3.36 -11.82 -0.56
C VAL A 158 2.25 -10.82 -0.30
N ARG A 159 2.31 -10.13 0.83
CA ARG A 159 1.44 -9.01 1.18
C ARG A 159 2.18 -7.69 1.03
N HIS A 160 1.43 -6.62 0.79
CA HIS A 160 2.00 -5.28 0.62
C HIS A 160 1.29 -4.25 1.49
N LEU A 161 2.08 -3.34 2.05
CA LEU A 161 1.61 -2.16 2.77
C LEU A 161 2.18 -0.91 2.11
N LEU A 162 1.37 0.14 2.07
CA LEU A 162 1.81 1.46 1.64
C LEU A 162 2.02 2.35 2.88
N LEU A 163 3.25 2.82 3.09
CA LEU A 163 3.57 3.82 4.10
C LEU A 163 3.39 5.21 3.51
N CYS A 164 2.49 5.98 4.10
CA CYS A 164 2.18 7.33 3.66
C CYS A 164 2.58 8.37 4.71
N ARG A 165 2.90 9.58 4.26
CA ARG A 165 2.78 10.78 5.08
C ARG A 165 1.34 11.26 5.02
N VAL A 166 0.76 11.57 6.17
CA VAL A 166 -0.64 11.96 6.31
C VAL A 166 -0.73 13.26 7.09
N ILE A 167 -1.45 14.24 6.55
CA ILE A 167 -1.80 15.48 7.23
C ILE A 167 -3.07 15.22 8.03
N LEU A 168 -2.95 15.22 9.36
CA LEU A 168 -4.09 14.96 10.24
C LEU A 168 -4.79 16.24 10.71
N GLY A 169 -4.07 17.36 10.79
CA GLY A 169 -4.58 18.61 11.31
C GLY A 169 -5.25 18.45 12.69
N LYS A 170 -6.37 19.16 12.89
CA LYS A 170 -7.25 18.97 14.05
C LYS A 170 -8.14 17.76 13.81
N GLN A 171 -8.07 16.80 14.72
CA GLN A 171 -8.76 15.52 14.61
C GLN A 171 -10.06 15.53 15.41
N GLU A 172 -11.13 14.95 14.87
CA GLU A 172 -12.34 14.60 15.63
C GLU A 172 -12.36 13.12 16.00
N VAL A 173 -13.02 12.80 17.11
CA VAL A 173 -13.22 11.40 17.51
C VAL A 173 -14.47 10.87 16.84
N VAL A 174 -14.33 9.80 16.05
CA VAL A 174 -15.41 9.12 15.34
C VAL A 174 -15.56 7.74 15.96
N ARG A 175 -16.74 7.47 16.53
CA ARG A 175 -17.06 6.18 17.16
C ARG A 175 -17.71 5.24 16.13
N GLU A 176 -17.72 3.94 16.40
CA GLU A 176 -18.26 2.95 15.47
C GLU A 176 -19.77 3.11 15.17
N ASP A 177 -20.47 3.94 15.93
CA ASP A 177 -21.89 4.31 15.76
C ASP A 177 -22.10 5.42 14.70
N SER A 178 -21.09 6.21 14.36
CA SER A 178 -21.17 7.27 13.33
C SER A 178 -20.93 6.74 11.91
N ARG A 179 -21.55 5.59 11.57
CA ARG A 179 -21.36 4.87 10.29
C ARG A 179 -21.74 5.69 9.05
N ASP A 180 -22.56 6.73 9.24
CA ASP A 180 -23.07 7.58 8.16
C ASP A 180 -22.30 8.90 8.01
N GLN A 181 -21.18 9.09 8.74
CA GLN A 181 -20.34 10.28 8.57
C GLN A 181 -19.40 10.08 7.36
N PHE A 182 -19.49 10.98 6.38
CA PHE A 182 -18.67 10.97 5.16
C PHE A 182 -17.88 12.27 4.94
N HIS A 183 -17.97 13.20 5.89
CA HIS A 183 -17.23 14.46 5.91
C HIS A 183 -16.99 14.89 7.37
N PRO A 184 -16.10 15.88 7.61
CA PRO A 184 -15.91 16.43 8.94
C PRO A 184 -17.22 16.90 9.59
N SER A 185 -17.42 16.71 10.90
CA SER A 185 -18.65 17.19 11.57
C SER A 185 -18.77 18.71 11.59
N SER A 186 -17.64 19.41 11.42
CA SER A 186 -17.57 20.86 11.26
C SER A 186 -16.28 21.26 10.52
N MET A 187 -16.20 22.51 10.08
CA MET A 187 -15.01 23.08 9.43
C MET A 187 -13.77 23.17 10.34
N ASP A 188 -13.94 22.89 11.63
CA ASP A 188 -12.84 22.85 12.57
C ASP A 188 -11.99 21.59 12.42
N PHE A 189 -12.50 20.51 11.83
CA PHE A 189 -11.81 19.23 11.77
C PHE A 189 -11.29 18.92 10.37
N ASP A 190 -10.08 18.38 10.32
CA ASP A 190 -9.39 18.06 9.07
C ASP A 190 -9.40 16.54 8.80
N SER A 191 -9.36 15.74 9.87
CA SER A 191 -9.44 14.27 9.84
C SER A 191 -10.15 13.71 11.06
N ALA A 192 -10.36 12.40 11.07
CA ALA A 192 -10.98 11.68 12.18
C ALA A 192 -10.03 10.63 12.78
N VAL A 193 -10.28 10.28 14.04
CA VAL A 193 -9.52 9.29 14.82
C VAL A 193 -10.45 8.47 15.70
N ASP A 194 -10.06 7.23 15.99
CA ASP A 194 -10.79 6.36 16.91
C ASP A 194 -10.60 6.76 18.39
N ASP A 195 -9.37 7.11 18.76
CA ASP A 195 -9.01 7.61 20.10
C ASP A 195 -7.86 8.63 20.01
N ILE A 196 -8.00 9.79 20.65
CA ILE A 196 -6.98 10.85 20.62
C ILE A 196 -5.70 10.46 21.37
N SER A 197 -5.84 9.69 22.46
CA SER A 197 -4.72 9.38 23.37
C SER A 197 -3.91 8.18 22.91
N SER A 198 -4.58 7.19 22.30
CA SER A 198 -4.01 5.94 21.83
C SER A 198 -4.62 5.56 20.47
N PRO A 199 -4.34 6.34 19.41
CA PRO A 199 -4.93 6.11 18.10
C PRO A 199 -4.54 4.73 17.55
N THR A 200 -5.50 4.03 16.98
CA THR A 200 -5.26 2.82 16.19
C THR A 200 -5.71 2.97 14.74
N ARG A 201 -6.52 4.01 14.45
CA ARG A 201 -7.05 4.29 13.14
C ARG A 201 -7.21 5.80 12.91
N TYR A 202 -6.62 6.29 11.84
CA TYR A 202 -6.95 7.60 11.29
C TYR A 202 -7.88 7.44 10.09
N ILE A 203 -8.89 8.30 10.01
CA ILE A 203 -9.87 8.33 8.93
C ILE A 203 -9.68 9.64 8.18
N ILE A 204 -9.39 9.54 6.88
CA ILE A 204 -9.27 10.68 5.98
C ILE A 204 -10.49 10.68 5.07
N TRP A 205 -11.27 11.77 5.12
CA TRP A 205 -12.46 11.94 4.31
C TRP A 205 -12.12 12.14 2.83
N ASN A 206 -13.00 11.66 1.94
CA ASN A 206 -12.79 11.71 0.48
C ASN A 206 -12.45 13.11 -0.04
N THR A 207 -13.09 14.14 0.52
CA THR A 207 -12.88 15.55 0.15
C THR A 207 -11.42 15.99 0.23
N HIS A 208 -10.59 15.29 1.01
CA HIS A 208 -9.20 15.68 1.27
C HIS A 208 -8.16 14.60 0.92
N LEU A 209 -8.56 13.43 0.42
CA LEU A 209 -7.68 12.25 0.27
C LEU A 209 -6.39 12.53 -0.52
N ASN A 210 -6.52 13.17 -1.69
CA ASN A 210 -5.39 13.35 -2.60
C ASN A 210 -4.44 14.50 -2.20
N CYS A 211 -4.87 15.37 -1.29
CA CYS A 211 -4.04 16.46 -0.75
C CYS A 211 -3.44 16.09 0.61
N ASN A 212 -4.11 15.24 1.38
CA ASN A 212 -3.73 14.90 2.76
C ASN A 212 -2.83 13.68 2.85
N ILE A 213 -2.71 12.87 1.80
CA ILE A 213 -1.94 11.63 1.82
C ILE A 213 -0.90 11.63 0.71
N LEU A 214 0.37 11.41 1.10
CA LEU A 214 1.48 11.26 0.18
C LEU A 214 2.10 9.86 0.31
N PRO A 215 1.98 8.99 -0.72
CA PRO A 215 2.62 7.68 -0.76
C PRO A 215 4.16 7.77 -0.73
N CYS A 216 4.82 7.16 0.27
CA CYS A 216 6.27 7.27 0.43
C CYS A 216 7.01 5.95 0.23
N TYR A 217 6.50 4.84 0.78
CA TYR A 217 7.17 3.54 0.68
C TYR A 217 6.16 2.41 0.48
N ILE A 218 6.59 1.34 -0.17
CA ILE A 218 5.88 0.07 -0.21
C ILE A 218 6.71 -0.96 0.56
N LEU A 219 6.12 -1.55 1.59
CA LEU A 219 6.69 -2.65 2.35
C LEU A 219 6.04 -3.96 1.87
N SER A 220 6.85 -4.87 1.37
CA SER A 220 6.42 -6.21 0.95
C SER A 220 6.86 -7.23 2.00
N PHE A 221 5.95 -8.10 2.43
CA PHE A 221 6.21 -9.06 3.51
C PHE A 221 5.41 -10.35 3.34
N GLU A 222 5.96 -11.44 3.87
CA GLU A 222 5.28 -12.71 4.07
C GLU A 222 4.75 -12.77 5.50
N ALA A 223 3.58 -13.35 5.70
CA ALA A 223 2.98 -13.55 7.02
C ALA A 223 2.10 -14.81 7.05
N PRO A 224 1.73 -15.33 8.23
CA PRO A 224 0.96 -16.56 8.33
C PRO A 224 -0.35 -16.54 7.54
N LEU A 225 -0.68 -17.67 6.92
CA LEU A 225 -1.88 -17.82 6.09
C LEU A 225 -3.18 -17.59 6.88
N TYR A 226 -3.23 -17.85 8.19
CA TYR A 226 -4.45 -17.59 8.97
C TYR A 226 -4.83 -16.10 9.06
N LEU A 227 -3.94 -15.18 8.69
CA LEU A 227 -4.29 -13.77 8.53
C LEU A 227 -5.22 -13.51 7.33
N SER A 228 -5.42 -14.47 6.43
CA SER A 228 -6.40 -14.37 5.33
C SER A 228 -7.78 -14.92 5.68
N GLY A 229 -8.08 -15.20 6.95
CA GLY A 229 -9.39 -15.71 7.38
C GLY A 229 -10.50 -14.68 7.24
N GLU A 230 -11.63 -15.10 6.67
CA GLU A 230 -12.84 -14.32 6.29
C GLU A 230 -13.47 -13.44 7.40
N GLN A 231 -13.01 -13.49 8.65
CA GLN A 231 -13.53 -12.66 9.74
C GLN A 231 -12.97 -11.22 9.76
N LEU A 232 -11.90 -10.91 9.01
CA LEU A 232 -11.22 -9.60 9.08
C LEU A 232 -11.50 -8.66 7.90
N ASN A 233 -12.05 -9.17 6.80
CA ASN A 233 -12.41 -8.36 5.63
C ASN A 233 -13.56 -7.36 5.88
N LEU A 234 -14.31 -7.54 6.98
CA LEU A 234 -15.41 -6.67 7.38
C LEU A 234 -14.94 -5.30 7.91
N ASN A 235 -13.71 -5.19 8.45
CA ASN A 235 -13.20 -3.93 9.01
C ASN A 235 -12.49 -3.06 7.97
N CYS A 236 -11.90 -3.67 6.95
CA CYS A 236 -11.16 -2.96 5.88
C CYS A 236 -12.09 -2.41 4.80
N HIS A 237 -13.24 -3.08 4.63
CA HIS A 237 -14.33 -2.64 3.80
C HIS A 237 -15.46 -2.26 4.74
N VAL A 238 -15.50 -1.00 5.18
CA VAL A 238 -16.80 -0.40 5.51
C VAL A 238 -17.63 -0.50 4.23
N ARG A 239 -18.32 -1.62 4.07
CA ARG A 239 -19.36 -1.84 3.07
C ARG A 239 -20.48 -0.89 3.47
N LEU A 240 -20.43 0.33 2.97
CA LEU A 240 -21.65 1.09 2.75
C LEU A 240 -22.36 0.38 1.61
N LEU A 241 -23.28 -0.51 1.99
CA LEU A 241 -24.39 -0.91 1.13
C LEU A 241 -25.12 0.39 0.76
N ILE A 242 -25.01 0.76 -0.50
CA ILE A 242 -25.88 1.75 -1.13
C ILE A 242 -27.26 1.08 -1.22
N CYS A 243 -28.25 1.65 -0.54
CA CYS A 243 -29.63 1.58 -0.98
C CYS A 243 -29.90 2.79 -1.87
#